data_AF-M4ELU3-F1
#
_entry.id   AF-M4ELU3-F1
#
_cell.length_a   1.000
_cell.length_b   1.000
_cell.length_c   1.000
_cell.angle_alpha   90.00
_cell.angle_beta   90.00
_cell.angle_gamma   90.00
#
_symmetry.space_group_name_H-M   'P 1'
#
loop_
_entity.id
_entity.type
_entity.pdbx_description
1 polymer ?
#
loop_
_entity_poly.entity_id
_entity_poly.type
_entity_poly.pdbx_seq_one_letter_code
_entity_poly.pdbx_strand_id
1 'polypeptide(L)'
;MGRAQEKNQRLGEQAQRFCLRSKTYRECFENLFVQQYATVHRLETNKLKNVAMFFAHVLATDALPWCVLANVSLTEEDTTSSSRIFLKILFQELSEQMGMRALNEKLQDPTMEETFESIFPKDHPKNMRFSIDFFTSIGLGDITEKLRQLLIKRQRINR
;
A
#
# COMPACT_ATOMS: atom_id res chain seq x y z
N MET A 1 6.47 2.99 23.69
CA MET A 1 6.36 2.80 22.23
C MET A 1 7.47 1.92 21.61
N GLY A 2 8.68 1.80 22.19
CA GLY A 2 9.80 1.08 21.55
C GLY A 2 9.71 -0.45 21.39
N ARG A 3 9.23 -1.20 22.39
CA ARG A 3 9.29 -2.70 22.36
C ARG A 3 8.43 -3.37 21.28
N ALA A 4 7.29 -2.76 20.91
CA ALA A 4 6.40 -3.33 19.88
C ALA A 4 6.93 -3.08 18.47
N GLN A 5 7.55 -1.93 18.25
CA GLN A 5 8.16 -1.54 16.98
C GLN A 5 9.37 -2.43 16.66
N GLU A 6 10.21 -2.68 17.67
CA GLU A 6 11.34 -3.61 17.59
C GLU A 6 10.90 -5.06 17.32
N LYS A 7 9.77 -5.51 17.90
CA LYS A 7 9.22 -6.85 17.65
C LYS A 7 8.76 -7.02 16.20
N ASN A 8 8.09 -6.00 15.62
CA ASN A 8 7.62 -6.07 14.24
C ASN A 8 8.79 -6.07 13.25
N GLN A 9 9.82 -5.28 13.51
CA GLN A 9 11.04 -5.26 12.69
C GLN A 9 11.71 -6.64 12.63
N ARG A 10 11.87 -7.31 13.78
CA ARG A 10 12.47 -8.65 13.83
C ARG A 10 11.66 -9.71 13.08
N LEU A 11 10.32 -9.63 13.12
CA LEU A 11 9.45 -10.52 12.36
C LEU A 11 9.56 -10.26 10.85
N GLY A 12 9.63 -8.99 10.43
CA GLY A 12 9.85 -8.60 9.03
C GLY A 12 11.15 -9.16 8.46
N GLU A 13 12.26 -9.02 9.19
CA GLU A 13 13.57 -9.56 8.80
C GLU A 13 13.57 -11.09 8.68
N GLN A 14 12.89 -11.79 9.59
CA GLN A 14 12.74 -13.24 9.53
C GLN A 14 11.94 -13.66 8.31
N ALA A 15 10.79 -13.02 8.06
CA ALA A 15 9.95 -13.29 6.90
C ALA A 15 10.70 -13.03 5.59
N GLN A 16 11.45 -11.93 5.50
CA GLN A 16 12.33 -11.63 4.38
C GLN A 16 13.29 -12.79 4.10
N ARG A 17 13.98 -13.29 5.12
CA ARG A 17 14.92 -14.43 4.98
C ARG A 17 14.20 -15.70 4.50
N PHE A 18 12.98 -15.96 4.97
CA PHE A 18 12.19 -17.11 4.51
C PHE A 18 11.78 -16.96 3.04
N CYS A 19 11.26 -15.79 2.64
CA CYS A 19 10.85 -15.52 1.27
C CYS A 19 12.00 -15.64 0.27
N LEU A 20 13.18 -15.10 0.62
CA LEU A 20 14.36 -15.15 -0.24
C LEU A 20 14.95 -16.56 -0.36
N ARG A 21 14.69 -17.43 0.63
CA ARG A 21 15.21 -18.81 0.64
C ARG A 21 14.30 -19.81 -0.07
N SER A 22 12.98 -19.60 -0.05
CA SER A 22 12.03 -20.55 -0.64
C SER A 22 10.83 -19.85 -1.27
N LYS A 23 10.59 -20.19 -2.54
CA LYS A 23 9.39 -19.77 -3.27
C LYS A 23 8.10 -20.17 -2.54
N THR A 24 8.07 -21.35 -1.91
CA THR A 24 6.90 -21.81 -1.14
C THR A 24 6.59 -20.88 0.04
N TYR A 25 7.61 -20.41 0.77
CA TYR A 25 7.37 -19.45 1.85
C TYR A 25 6.85 -18.12 1.29
N ARG A 26 7.39 -17.66 0.17
CA ARG A 26 6.93 -16.44 -0.49
C ARG A 26 5.45 -16.56 -0.89
N GLU A 27 5.05 -17.64 -1.56
CA GLU A 27 3.65 -17.92 -1.93
C GLU A 27 2.73 -17.97 -0.69
N CYS A 28 3.21 -18.55 0.42
CA CYS A 28 2.46 -18.52 1.70
C CYS A 28 2.26 -17.09 2.22
N PHE A 29 3.29 -16.23 2.16
CA PHE A 29 3.16 -14.84 2.58
C PHE A 29 2.31 -13.99 1.62
N GLU A 30 2.33 -14.29 0.32
CA GLU A 30 1.44 -13.67 -0.67
C GLU A 30 -0.02 -13.98 -0.33
N ASN A 31 -0.34 -15.26 -0.14
CA ASN A 31 -1.68 -15.70 0.28
C ASN A 31 -2.09 -15.09 1.63
N LEU A 32 -1.14 -15.01 2.58
CA LEU A 32 -1.38 -14.40 3.88
C LEU A 32 -1.74 -12.91 3.74
N PHE A 33 -1.06 -12.16 2.86
CA PHE A 33 -1.39 -10.76 2.60
C PHE A 33 -2.85 -10.61 2.16
N VAL A 34 -3.26 -11.40 1.16
CA VAL A 34 -4.63 -11.36 0.62
C VAL A 34 -5.66 -11.67 1.70
N GLN A 35 -5.44 -12.74 2.47
CA GLN A 35 -6.35 -13.14 3.56
C GLN A 35 -6.44 -12.08 4.67
N GLN A 36 -5.30 -11.50 5.08
CA GLN A 36 -5.26 -10.47 6.11
C GLN A 36 -5.95 -9.19 5.63
N TYR A 37 -5.73 -8.76 4.39
CA TYR A 37 -6.37 -7.58 3.86
C TYR A 37 -7.89 -7.76 3.71
N ALA A 38 -8.35 -8.92 3.22
CA ALA A 38 -9.78 -9.24 3.10
C ALA A 38 -10.52 -9.22 4.45
N THR A 39 -9.83 -9.55 5.54
CA THR A 39 -10.39 -9.60 6.90
C THR A 39 -9.92 -8.45 7.80
N VAL A 40 -9.31 -7.40 7.23
CA VAL A 40 -8.66 -6.30 7.95
C VAL A 40 -9.62 -5.57 8.91
N HIS A 41 -10.91 -5.50 8.56
CA HIS A 41 -11.95 -4.88 9.38
C HIS A 41 -12.17 -5.60 10.72
N ARG A 42 -11.74 -6.86 10.86
CA ARG A 42 -11.85 -7.66 12.09
C ARG A 42 -10.67 -7.49 13.03
N LEU A 43 -9.62 -6.80 12.60
CA LEU A 43 -8.41 -6.61 13.39
C LEU A 43 -8.55 -5.38 14.29
N GLU A 44 -8.16 -5.55 15.55
CA GLU A 44 -8.00 -4.44 16.49
C GLU A 44 -6.85 -3.51 16.06
N THR A 45 -6.90 -2.24 16.46
CA THR A 45 -5.95 -1.19 16.05
C THR A 45 -4.47 -1.56 16.20
N ASN A 46 -4.10 -2.21 17.31
CA ASN A 46 -2.71 -2.61 17.53
C ASN A 46 -2.28 -3.74 16.56
N LYS A 47 -3.18 -4.67 16.26
CA LYS A 47 -2.92 -5.75 15.29
C LYS A 47 -2.83 -5.18 13.88
N LEU A 48 -3.72 -4.24 13.51
CA LEU A 48 -3.65 -3.52 12.24
C LEU A 48 -2.28 -2.88 12.03
N LYS A 49 -1.80 -2.13 13.02
CA LYS A 49 -0.48 -1.50 12.97
C LYS A 49 0.63 -2.52 12.77
N ASN A 50 0.63 -3.59 13.56
CA ASN A 50 1.68 -4.61 13.49
C ASN A 50 1.72 -5.32 12.13
N VAL A 51 0.56 -5.69 11.59
CA VAL A 51 0.45 -6.38 10.30
C VAL A 51 0.83 -5.44 9.15
N ALA A 52 0.40 -4.17 9.19
CA ALA A 52 0.77 -3.19 8.17
C ALA A 52 2.29 -2.93 8.14
N MET A 53 2.92 -2.73 9.31
CA MET A 53 4.38 -2.53 9.40
C MET A 53 5.16 -3.75 8.94
N PHE A 54 4.68 -4.95 9.27
CA PHE A 54 5.28 -6.21 8.81
C PHE A 54 5.27 -6.31 7.28
N PHE A 55 4.11 -6.06 6.65
CA PHE A 55 4.00 -6.14 5.19
C PHE A 55 4.74 -5.02 4.47
N ALA A 56 4.81 -3.82 5.05
CA ALA A 56 5.64 -2.74 4.52
C ALA A 56 7.11 -3.18 4.42
N HIS A 57 7.66 -3.82 5.46
CA HIS A 57 9.04 -4.29 5.47
C HIS A 57 9.33 -5.30 4.35
N VAL A 58 8.50 -6.35 4.22
CA VAL A 58 8.74 -7.39 3.21
C VAL A 58 8.51 -6.90 1.78
N LEU A 59 7.68 -5.87 1.58
CA LEU A 59 7.51 -5.20 0.29
C LEU A 59 8.69 -4.26 -0.02
N ALA A 60 9.13 -3.45 0.94
CA ALA A 60 10.25 -2.51 0.78
C ALA A 60 11.57 -3.22 0.47
N THR A 61 11.73 -4.45 0.95
CA THR A 61 12.91 -5.29 0.71
C THR A 61 12.79 -6.20 -0.52
N ASP A 62 11.74 -6.04 -1.33
CA ASP A 62 11.41 -6.88 -2.50
C ASP A 62 11.36 -8.39 -2.18
N ALA A 63 11.15 -8.76 -0.90
CA ALA A 63 11.00 -10.14 -0.47
C ALA A 63 9.63 -10.70 -0.83
N LEU A 64 8.61 -9.84 -0.82
CA LEU A 64 7.26 -10.11 -1.31
C LEU A 64 7.02 -9.30 -2.60
N PRO A 65 6.47 -9.89 -3.66
CA PRO A 65 6.20 -9.15 -4.89
C PRO A 65 5.09 -8.12 -4.66
N TRP A 66 5.24 -6.96 -5.28
CA TRP A 66 4.27 -5.86 -5.13
C TRP A 66 2.91 -6.16 -5.77
N CYS A 67 2.81 -7.19 -6.63
CA CYS A 67 1.55 -7.64 -7.23
C CYS A 67 0.48 -8.02 -6.21
N VAL A 68 0.85 -8.34 -4.96
CA VAL A 68 -0.12 -8.58 -3.88
C VAL A 68 -1.04 -7.37 -3.63
N LEU A 69 -0.58 -6.15 -3.95
CA LEU A 69 -1.35 -4.91 -3.84
C LEU A 69 -2.48 -4.80 -4.86
N ALA A 70 -2.53 -5.66 -5.88
CA ALA A 70 -3.68 -5.73 -6.80
C ALA A 70 -5.00 -6.09 -6.09
N ASN A 71 -4.92 -6.69 -4.90
CA ASN A 71 -6.08 -7.04 -4.07
C ASN A 71 -6.58 -5.86 -3.21
N VAL A 72 -6.00 -4.67 -3.37
CA VAL A 72 -6.32 -3.46 -2.61
C VAL A 72 -7.09 -2.49 -3.50
N SER A 73 -8.24 -2.03 -3.02
CA SER A 73 -8.99 -0.92 -3.65
C SER A 73 -8.93 0.31 -2.74
N LEU A 74 -8.77 1.49 -3.33
CA LEU A 74 -8.82 2.79 -2.65
C LEU A 74 -9.91 3.67 -3.25
N THR A 75 -11.16 3.23 -3.06
CA THR A 75 -12.37 3.99 -3.38
C THR A 75 -13.20 4.22 -2.11
N GLU A 76 -14.13 5.17 -2.16
CA GLU A 76 -15.04 5.41 -1.04
C GLU A 76 -15.94 4.19 -0.75
N GLU A 77 -16.30 3.44 -1.79
CA GLU A 77 -17.24 2.31 -1.72
C GLU A 77 -16.57 1.03 -1.22
N ASP A 78 -15.32 0.77 -1.63
CA ASP A 78 -14.62 -0.48 -1.32
C ASP A 78 -13.76 -0.41 -0.05
N THR A 79 -13.60 0.78 0.56
CA THR A 79 -12.74 0.93 1.74
C THR A 79 -13.49 1.13 3.04
N THR A 80 -13.14 0.31 4.03
CA THR A 80 -13.57 0.51 5.42
C THR A 80 -12.60 1.44 6.17
N SER A 81 -13.00 1.96 7.33
CA SER A 81 -12.10 2.70 8.21
C SER A 81 -10.85 1.90 8.60
N SER A 82 -10.97 0.60 8.85
CA SER A 82 -9.83 -0.28 9.15
C SER A 82 -8.91 -0.45 7.94
N SER A 83 -9.46 -0.61 6.73
CA SER A 83 -8.68 -0.66 5.49
C SER A 83 -7.88 0.63 5.30
N ARG A 84 -8.49 1.79 5.55
CA ARG A 84 -7.82 3.10 5.45
C ARG A 84 -6.70 3.26 6.48
N ILE A 85 -6.90 2.81 7.72
CA ILE A 85 -5.84 2.80 8.76
C ILE A 85 -4.69 1.88 8.35
N PHE A 86 -5.00 0.69 7.84
CA PHE A 86 -3.99 -0.26 7.35
C PHE A 86 -3.15 0.35 6.23
N LEU A 87 -3.79 0.88 5.19
CA LEU A 87 -3.09 1.50 4.06
C LEU A 87 -2.29 2.73 4.46
N LYS A 88 -2.81 3.55 5.38
CA LYS A 88 -2.07 4.69 5.94
C LYS A 88 -0.73 4.23 6.53
N ILE A 89 -0.77 3.22 7.40
CA ILE A 89 0.43 2.73 8.08
C ILE A 89 1.36 2.05 7.07
N LEU A 90 0.82 1.24 6.16
CA LEU A 90 1.59 0.55 5.12
C LEU A 90 2.40 1.54 4.26
N PHE A 91 1.75 2.55 3.70
CA PHE A 91 2.42 3.50 2.80
C PHE A 91 3.34 4.47 3.53
N GLN A 92 3.00 4.88 4.76
CA GLN A 92 3.92 5.70 5.57
C GLN A 92 5.20 4.93 5.91
N GLU A 93 5.08 3.66 6.27
CA GLU A 93 6.24 2.81 6.56
C GLU A 93 7.07 2.51 5.30
N LEU A 94 6.43 2.25 4.16
CA LEU A 94 7.13 2.11 2.86
C LEU A 94 7.93 3.37 2.52
N SER A 95 7.32 4.55 2.70
CA SER A 95 8.00 5.83 2.49
C SER A 95 9.19 6.02 3.44
N GLU A 96 9.05 5.64 4.71
CA GLU A 96 10.13 5.75 5.70
C GLU A 96 11.32 4.85 5.34
N GLN A 97 11.06 3.61 4.88
CA GLN A 97 12.11 2.63 4.59
C GLN A 97 12.80 2.85 3.23
N MET A 98 12.03 3.19 2.19
CA MET A 98 12.55 3.35 0.83
C MET A 98 12.93 4.79 0.49
N GLY A 99 12.33 5.76 1.20
CA GLY A 99 12.32 7.16 0.81
C GLY A 99 11.27 7.46 -0.27
N MET A 100 10.74 8.69 -0.24
CA MET A 100 9.68 9.15 -1.15
C MET A 100 10.01 8.98 -2.64
N ARG A 101 11.26 9.26 -3.03
CA ARG A 101 11.68 9.15 -4.44
C ARG A 101 11.59 7.72 -4.95
N ALA A 102 12.18 6.76 -4.23
CA ALA A 102 12.19 5.35 -4.63
C ALA A 102 10.78 4.74 -4.58
N LEU A 103 9.99 5.11 -3.58
CA LEU A 103 8.58 4.71 -3.51
C LEU A 103 7.80 5.23 -4.73
N ASN A 104 7.96 6.51 -5.09
CA ASN A 104 7.30 7.07 -6.26
C ASN A 104 7.76 6.38 -7.56
N GLU A 105 9.06 6.16 -7.74
CA GLU A 105 9.58 5.41 -8.91
C GLU A 105 8.94 4.03 -9.03
N LYS A 106 8.83 3.28 -7.93
CA LYS A 106 8.19 1.95 -7.91
C LYS A 106 6.70 2.00 -8.25
N LEU A 107 5.96 2.95 -7.68
CA LEU A 107 4.52 3.11 -7.91
C LEU A 107 4.18 3.64 -9.32
N GLN A 108 5.16 4.26 -9.98
CA GLN A 108 5.02 4.83 -11.30
C GLN A 108 5.59 3.92 -12.41
N ASP A 109 6.03 2.71 -12.06
CA ASP A 109 6.52 1.70 -12.98
C ASP A 109 5.40 1.27 -13.96
N PRO A 110 5.57 1.48 -15.28
CA PRO A 110 4.58 1.10 -16.28
C PRO A 110 4.24 -0.39 -16.28
N THR A 111 5.17 -1.26 -15.87
CA THR A 111 4.95 -2.72 -15.82
C THR A 111 4.02 -3.14 -14.69
N MET A 112 3.82 -2.27 -13.70
CA MET A 112 2.99 -2.49 -12.52
C MET A 112 1.71 -1.64 -12.53
N GLU A 113 1.42 -0.96 -13.64
CA GLU A 113 0.27 -0.04 -13.73
C GLU A 113 -1.05 -0.74 -13.37
N GLU A 114 -1.29 -1.94 -13.90
CA GLU A 114 -2.48 -2.75 -13.59
C GLU A 114 -2.55 -3.15 -12.11
N THR A 115 -1.39 -3.38 -11.46
CA THR A 115 -1.35 -3.74 -10.03
C THR A 115 -1.85 -2.60 -9.16
N PHE A 116 -1.56 -1.35 -9.54
CA PHE A 116 -1.89 -0.18 -8.74
C PHE A 116 -3.14 0.56 -9.23
N GLU A 117 -3.82 0.07 -10.27
CA GLU A 117 -4.99 0.72 -10.85
C GLU A 117 -6.08 0.98 -9.80
N SER A 118 -6.39 -0.02 -8.97
CA SER A 118 -7.40 0.09 -7.91
C SER A 118 -6.99 1.03 -6.77
N ILE A 119 -5.69 1.35 -6.62
CA ILE A 119 -5.16 2.30 -5.62
C ILE A 119 -5.09 3.73 -6.18
N PHE A 120 -4.74 3.87 -7.46
CA PHE A 120 -4.69 5.13 -8.20
C PHE A 120 -5.71 5.14 -9.34
N PRO A 121 -7.02 5.09 -9.02
CA PRO A 121 -8.08 4.89 -9.99
C PRO A 121 -8.14 6.03 -11.00
N LYS A 122 -8.17 5.69 -12.30
CA LYS A 122 -8.23 6.64 -13.42
C LYS A 122 -9.59 6.65 -14.13
N ASP A 123 -10.59 6.00 -13.56
CA ASP A 123 -11.93 5.78 -14.11
C ASP A 123 -12.84 7.03 -13.95
N HIS A 124 -13.13 7.42 -12.70
CA HIS A 124 -14.14 8.41 -12.36
C HIS A 124 -13.55 9.55 -11.52
N PRO A 125 -13.88 10.84 -11.78
CA PRO A 125 -13.34 11.99 -11.03
C PRO A 125 -13.49 11.89 -9.51
N LYS A 126 -14.55 11.22 -9.04
CA LYS A 126 -14.78 10.96 -7.60
C LYS A 126 -13.71 10.04 -7.01
N ASN A 127 -13.41 8.93 -7.67
CA ASN A 127 -12.41 7.96 -7.21
C ASN A 127 -11.00 8.55 -7.26
N MET A 128 -10.68 9.29 -8.33
CA MET A 128 -9.43 10.05 -8.43
C MET A 128 -9.25 11.00 -7.25
N ARG A 129 -10.26 11.81 -6.92
CA ARG A 129 -10.21 12.74 -5.77
C ARG A 129 -10.03 12.00 -4.47
N PHE A 130 -10.77 10.92 -4.25
CA PHE A 130 -10.65 10.13 -3.03
C PHE A 130 -9.24 9.60 -2.79
N SER A 131 -8.60 9.04 -3.82
CA SER A 131 -7.20 8.57 -3.75
C SER A 131 -6.23 9.74 -3.52
N ILE A 132 -6.37 10.85 -4.24
CA ILE A 132 -5.56 12.07 -4.03
C ILE A 132 -5.69 12.59 -2.60
N ASP A 133 -6.91 12.73 -2.10
CA ASP A 133 -7.20 13.27 -0.77
C ASP A 133 -6.67 12.33 0.32
N PHE A 134 -6.83 11.02 0.14
CA PHE A 134 -6.28 10.03 1.06
C PHE A 134 -4.77 10.18 1.20
N PHE A 135 -4.01 10.13 0.11
CA PHE A 135 -2.55 10.22 0.16
C PHE A 135 -2.06 11.60 0.64
N THR A 136 -2.77 12.68 0.28
CA THR A 136 -2.49 14.02 0.79
C THR A 136 -2.69 14.08 2.30
N SER A 137 -3.77 13.51 2.83
CA SER A 137 -4.10 13.52 4.26
C SER A 137 -3.10 12.75 5.13
N ILE A 138 -2.39 11.77 4.56
CA ILE A 138 -1.36 10.98 5.26
C ILE A 138 0.07 11.50 5.01
N GLY A 139 0.21 12.63 4.31
CA GLY A 139 1.50 13.28 4.07
C GLY A 139 2.29 12.73 2.87
N LEU A 140 1.66 11.95 2.00
CA LEU A 140 2.28 11.31 0.83
C LEU A 140 1.73 11.86 -0.50
N GLY A 141 1.38 13.14 -0.54
CA GLY A 141 0.72 13.75 -1.71
C GLY A 141 1.51 13.63 -3.01
N ASP A 142 2.83 13.60 -2.95
CA ASP A 142 3.72 13.60 -4.13
C ASP A 142 3.54 12.38 -5.03
N ILE A 143 3.16 11.23 -4.46
CA ILE A 143 2.94 10.00 -5.25
C ILE A 143 1.68 10.08 -6.14
N THR A 144 0.82 11.09 -5.91
CA THR A 144 -0.42 11.30 -6.65
C THR A 144 -0.33 12.35 -7.77
N GLU A 145 0.87 12.87 -8.06
CA GLU A 145 1.05 13.97 -9.00
C GLU A 145 0.49 13.67 -10.40
N LYS A 146 0.77 12.49 -10.97
CA LYS A 146 0.19 12.09 -12.26
C LYS A 146 -1.34 12.05 -12.23
N LEU A 147 -1.93 11.61 -11.12
CA LEU A 147 -3.37 11.52 -10.94
C LEU A 147 -4.03 12.91 -10.87
N ARG A 148 -3.37 13.85 -10.17
CA ARG A 148 -3.79 15.27 -10.12
C ARG A 148 -3.78 15.91 -11.50
N GLN A 149 -2.71 15.70 -12.28
CA GLN A 149 -2.60 16.23 -13.64
C GLN A 149 -3.71 15.67 -14.55
N LEU A 150 -3.98 14.37 -14.45
CA LEU A 150 -5.06 13.73 -15.21
C LEU A 150 -6.45 14.28 -14.85
N LEU A 151 -6.70 14.49 -13.55
CA LEU A 151 -7.95 15.07 -13.06
C LEU A 151 -8.16 16.51 -13.59
N ILE A 152 -7.12 17.34 -13.56
CA ILE A 152 -7.16 18.71 -14.11
C ILE A 152 -7.45 18.68 -15.62
N LYS A 153 -6.77 17.80 -16.37
CA LYS A 153 -6.98 17.65 -17.81
C LYS A 153 -8.43 17.30 -18.14
N ARG A 154 -9.04 16.38 -17.39
CA ARG A 154 -10.46 16.01 -17.55
C ARG A 154 -11.41 17.16 -17.24
N GLN A 155 -11.14 17.94 -16.20
CA GLN A 155 -11.97 19.09 -15.85
C GLN A 155 -11.90 20.22 -16.87
N ARG A 156 -10.77 20.35 -17.60
CA ARG A 156 -10.62 21.34 -18.68
C ARG A 156 -11.35 20.92 -19.96
N ILE A 157 -11.46 19.62 -20.24
CA ILE A 157 -12.17 19.10 -21.42
C ILE A 157 -13.70 19.21 -21.27
N ASN A 158 -14.20 19.13 -20.04
CA ASN A 158 -15.64 19.17 -19.75
C ASN A 158 -16.18 20.60 -19.48
N ARG A 159 -15.42 21.64 -19.83
CA ARG A 159 -15.83 23.06 -19.75
C ARG A 159 -15.93 23.64 -21.14
#